data_AF-A0A822A200-F1
#
_entry.id   AF-A0A822A200-F1
#
_cell.length_a   1.000
_cell.length_b   1.000
_cell.length_c   1.000
_cell.angle_alpha   90.00
_cell.angle_beta   90.00
_cell.angle_gamma   90.00
#
_symmetry.space_group_name_H-M   'P 1'
#
loop_
_entity.id
_entity.type
_entity.pdbx_description
1 polymer ?
#
loop_
_entity_poly.entity_id
_entity_poly.type
_entity_poly.pdbx_seq_one_letter_code
_entity_poly.pdbx_strand_id
1 'polypeptide(L)'
;YPKYCVVPSTITNGEIREAAKFRSYKQFPTIVWRHINGAIIAGAGQPEVSWSPRRSKEDENMIQAIINSCNDKVTTNSIESEKNSNRIFIVHAGSDDPAIKNYAKHYRDCDLEFKNLPGINVVSRNGRMLCAINSTKCENWFSKLISTHWLQNLSALIEAACCVVTNIDEDNRSVLVHGSNSEYQTSQIITLAKIMLDPYY
;
A
#
# COMPACT_ATOMS: atom_id res chain seq x y z
N TYR A 1 -10.83 -8.64 8.05
CA TYR A 1 -11.11 -8.93 6.63
C TYR A 1 -12.58 -9.24 6.42
N PRO A 2 -13.10 -9.09 5.18
CA PRO A 2 -14.44 -9.54 4.80
C PRO A 2 -14.55 -11.08 4.82
N LYS A 3 -15.78 -11.60 4.62
CA LYS A 3 -16.05 -13.04 4.56
C LYS A 3 -15.30 -13.77 3.43
N TYR A 4 -15.02 -13.08 2.33
CA TYR A 4 -14.33 -13.61 1.16
C TYR A 4 -13.12 -12.75 0.83
N CYS A 5 -11.96 -13.37 0.65
CA CYS A 5 -10.71 -12.73 0.24
C CYS A 5 -10.20 -13.38 -1.05
N VAL A 6 -9.49 -12.62 -1.88
CA VAL A 6 -8.89 -13.10 -3.12
C VAL A 6 -7.38 -13.27 -2.91
N VAL A 7 -6.88 -14.47 -3.22
CA VAL A 7 -5.47 -14.88 -3.09
C VAL A 7 -5.08 -15.76 -4.28
N PRO A 8 -3.77 -15.93 -4.58
CA PRO A 8 -3.32 -16.89 -5.58
C PRO A 8 -3.83 -18.31 -5.32
N SER A 9 -4.22 -19.03 -6.37
CA SER A 9 -4.74 -20.40 -6.27
C SER A 9 -3.73 -21.43 -5.78
N THR A 10 -2.44 -21.09 -5.83
CA THR A 10 -1.34 -21.92 -5.33
C THR A 10 -1.16 -21.86 -3.82
N ILE A 11 -1.81 -20.89 -3.14
CA ILE A 11 -1.70 -20.70 -1.70
C ILE A 11 -2.80 -21.48 -0.98
N THR A 12 -2.41 -22.31 -0.02
CA THR A 12 -3.33 -23.14 0.77
C THR A 12 -3.93 -22.39 1.95
N ASN A 13 -5.09 -22.84 2.44
CA ASN A 13 -5.70 -22.30 3.67
C ASN A 13 -4.78 -22.38 4.89
N GLY A 14 -3.87 -23.37 4.94
CA GLY A 14 -2.87 -23.49 6.01
C GLY A 14 -1.85 -22.34 5.94
N GLU A 15 -1.29 -22.10 4.77
CA GLU A 15 -0.35 -21.00 4.53
C GLU A 15 -0.97 -19.63 4.81
N ILE A 16 -2.23 -19.40 4.41
CA ILE A 16 -2.94 -18.14 4.72
C ILE A 16 -2.99 -17.92 6.23
N ARG A 17 -3.30 -18.96 7.02
CA ARG A 17 -3.41 -18.84 8.49
C ARG A 17 -2.07 -18.52 9.13
N GLU A 18 -0.99 -19.11 8.65
CA GLU A 18 0.36 -18.84 9.17
C GLU A 18 0.87 -17.46 8.75
N ALA A 19 0.72 -17.08 7.47
CA ALA A 19 1.06 -15.74 6.99
C ALA A 19 0.28 -14.65 7.74
N ALA A 20 -1.00 -14.88 8.02
CA ALA A 20 -1.82 -13.96 8.80
C ALA A 20 -1.27 -13.73 10.21
N LYS A 21 -0.68 -14.72 10.88
CA LYS A 21 -0.08 -14.52 12.21
C LYS A 21 1.11 -13.56 12.18
N PHE A 22 1.76 -13.41 11.02
CA PHE A 22 2.91 -12.54 10.82
C PHE A 22 2.53 -11.14 10.31
N ARG A 23 1.24 -10.84 10.16
CA ARG A 23 0.75 -9.55 9.64
C ARG A 23 -0.05 -8.82 10.70
N SER A 24 0.15 -7.52 10.80
CA SER A 24 -0.61 -6.68 11.73
C SER A 24 -2.11 -6.87 11.55
N TYR A 25 -2.83 -7.02 12.65
CA TYR A 25 -4.27 -7.31 12.69
C TYR A 25 -4.70 -8.56 11.91
N LYS A 26 -3.77 -9.49 11.66
CA LYS A 26 -3.98 -10.68 10.83
C LYS A 26 -4.41 -10.37 9.40
N GLN A 27 -4.03 -9.20 8.90
CA GLN A 27 -4.35 -8.75 7.55
C GLN A 27 -3.29 -9.26 6.55
N PHE A 28 -3.36 -10.55 6.20
CA PHE A 28 -2.55 -11.15 5.14
C PHE A 28 -2.77 -10.51 3.75
N PRO A 29 -1.79 -10.51 2.83
CA PRO A 29 -1.95 -9.91 1.49
C PRO A 29 -3.17 -10.41 0.70
N THR A 30 -4.06 -9.53 0.29
CA THR A 30 -5.23 -9.91 -0.52
C THR A 30 -5.43 -8.96 -1.70
N ILE A 31 -5.82 -9.51 -2.84
CA ILE A 31 -6.08 -8.74 -4.06
C ILE A 31 -7.42 -8.02 -3.90
N VAL A 32 -7.43 -6.70 -4.13
CA VAL A 32 -8.60 -5.83 -3.93
C VAL A 32 -9.09 -5.15 -5.21
N TRP A 33 -8.27 -5.16 -6.25
CA TRP A 33 -8.60 -4.65 -7.58
C TRP A 33 -7.61 -5.18 -8.63
N ARG A 34 -8.05 -5.23 -9.89
CA ARG A 34 -7.25 -5.68 -11.03
C ARG A 34 -7.50 -4.79 -12.24
N HIS A 35 -6.42 -4.37 -12.89
CA HIS A 35 -6.46 -3.57 -14.10
C HIS A 35 -6.65 -4.44 -15.37
N ILE A 36 -7.08 -3.81 -16.46
CA ILE A 36 -7.24 -4.45 -17.77
C ILE A 36 -5.90 -4.97 -18.34
N ASN A 37 -4.77 -4.33 -18.01
CA ASN A 37 -3.43 -4.79 -18.38
C ASN A 37 -2.98 -6.03 -17.57
N GLY A 38 -3.75 -6.45 -16.57
CA GLY A 38 -3.47 -7.62 -15.75
C GLY A 38 -2.80 -7.31 -14.41
N ALA A 39 -2.22 -6.12 -14.22
CA ALA A 39 -1.64 -5.67 -12.95
C ALA A 39 -2.71 -5.60 -11.85
N ILE A 40 -2.30 -5.83 -10.60
CA ILE A 40 -3.21 -5.86 -9.45
C ILE A 40 -2.84 -4.85 -8.39
N ILE A 41 -3.84 -4.43 -7.63
CA ILE A 41 -3.64 -3.78 -6.34
C ILE A 41 -3.98 -4.80 -5.26
N ALA A 42 -3.05 -5.03 -4.35
CA ALA A 42 -3.24 -5.82 -3.13
C ALA A 42 -3.16 -4.93 -1.89
N GLY A 43 -3.93 -5.28 -0.87
CA GLY A 43 -3.88 -4.66 0.46
C GLY A 43 -3.41 -5.64 1.53
N ALA A 44 -2.67 -5.15 2.52
CA ALA A 44 -2.25 -5.94 3.67
C ALA A 44 -1.99 -5.09 4.93
N GLY A 45 -1.91 -5.76 6.07
CA GLY A 45 -1.19 -5.28 7.25
C GLY A 45 0.32 -5.23 6.98
N GLN A 46 1.04 -4.36 7.70
CA GLN A 46 2.49 -4.46 7.70
C GLN A 46 2.95 -5.81 8.30
N PRO A 47 4.10 -6.34 7.89
CA PRO A 47 4.68 -7.50 8.57
C PRO A 47 5.06 -7.15 10.01
N GLU A 48 4.83 -8.08 10.93
CA GLU A 48 5.17 -7.98 12.36
C GLU A 48 6.66 -8.27 12.57
N VAL A 49 7.47 -7.35 12.04
CA VAL A 49 8.92 -7.37 12.17
C VAL A 49 9.33 -6.51 13.36
N SER A 50 10.36 -6.97 14.07
CA SER A 50 10.90 -6.27 15.25
C SER A 50 12.42 -6.25 15.13
N TRP A 51 13.09 -5.78 16.18
CA TRP A 51 14.55 -5.86 16.29
C TRP A 51 15.08 -7.32 16.19
N SER A 52 14.26 -8.32 16.56
CA SER A 52 14.59 -9.72 16.35
C SER A 52 14.30 -10.11 14.89
N PRO A 53 15.23 -10.80 14.18
CA PRO A 53 15.09 -11.16 12.77
C PRO A 53 14.09 -12.32 12.59
N ARG A 54 12.83 -12.08 12.96
CA ARG A 54 11.73 -13.00 12.68
C ARG A 54 11.40 -12.93 11.20
N ARG A 55 11.24 -14.10 10.61
CA ARG A 55 10.81 -14.28 9.23
C ARG A 55 9.62 -15.22 9.21
N SER A 56 8.74 -15.02 8.25
CA SER A 56 7.70 -15.99 7.93
C SER A 56 7.90 -16.46 6.50
N LYS A 57 8.15 -17.76 6.34
CA LYS A 57 8.26 -18.38 5.02
C LYS A 57 6.92 -18.33 4.29
N GLU A 58 5.83 -18.46 5.03
CA GLU A 58 4.47 -18.43 4.50
C GLU A 58 4.12 -17.03 3.99
N ASP A 59 4.52 -15.97 4.70
CA ASP A 59 4.38 -14.60 4.21
C ASP A 59 5.24 -14.32 2.95
N GLU A 60 6.50 -14.74 2.97
CA GLU A 60 7.40 -14.63 1.82
C GLU A 60 6.85 -15.39 0.59
N ASN A 61 6.36 -16.62 0.80
CA ASN A 61 5.71 -17.43 -0.24
C ASN A 61 4.44 -16.77 -0.77
N MET A 62 3.66 -16.14 0.09
CA MET A 62 2.41 -15.49 -0.28
C MET A 62 2.65 -14.29 -1.21
N ILE A 63 3.65 -13.46 -0.90
CA ILE A 63 4.08 -12.37 -1.80
C ILE A 63 4.64 -12.93 -3.11
N GLN A 64 5.46 -13.98 -3.06
CA GLN A 64 5.99 -14.60 -4.27
C GLN A 64 4.89 -15.19 -5.17
N ALA A 65 3.88 -15.83 -4.59
CA ALA A 65 2.76 -16.39 -5.34
C ALA A 65 1.95 -15.28 -6.05
N ILE A 66 1.80 -14.11 -5.43
CA ILE A 66 1.19 -12.94 -6.07
C ILE A 66 2.03 -12.50 -7.28
N ILE A 67 3.35 -12.36 -7.10
CA ILE A 67 4.27 -11.98 -8.19
C ILE A 67 4.15 -12.96 -9.37
N ASN A 68 4.28 -14.26 -9.09
CA ASN A 68 4.24 -15.29 -10.14
C ASN A 68 2.89 -15.27 -10.89
N SER A 69 1.78 -15.11 -10.16
CA SER A 69 0.44 -15.05 -10.76
C SER A 69 0.23 -13.82 -11.66
N CYS A 70 1.01 -12.74 -11.45
CA CYS A 70 0.98 -11.56 -12.32
C CYS A 70 1.83 -11.80 -13.59
N ASN A 71 2.91 -12.57 -13.49
CA ASN A 71 3.88 -12.79 -14.56
C ASN A 71 3.48 -13.90 -15.54
N ASP A 72 2.63 -14.84 -15.14
CA ASP A 72 2.16 -15.96 -15.99
C ASP A 72 1.42 -15.50 -17.28
N LYS A 73 1.13 -14.20 -17.42
CA LYS A 73 0.49 -13.59 -18.60
C LYS A 73 1.45 -13.00 -19.64
N VAL A 74 2.76 -13.02 -19.41
CA VAL A 74 3.74 -12.59 -20.41
C VAL A 74 3.91 -13.68 -21.48
N THR A 75 2.90 -13.81 -22.35
CA THR A 75 2.96 -14.61 -23.60
C THR A 75 2.58 -13.76 -24.81
N THR A 76 2.96 -12.48 -24.79
CA THR A 76 2.81 -11.56 -25.93
C THR A 76 4.05 -10.67 -26.07
N ASN A 77 4.98 -11.12 -26.93
CA ASN A 77 6.00 -10.42 -27.71
C ASN A 77 6.27 -8.91 -27.48
N SER A 78 6.83 -8.49 -26.35
CA SER A 78 7.50 -7.19 -26.24
C SER A 78 8.66 -7.22 -25.24
N ILE A 79 9.88 -7.30 -25.78
CA ILE A 79 11.16 -7.50 -25.07
C ILE A 79 11.53 -6.31 -24.13
N GLU A 80 10.86 -5.16 -24.24
CA GLU A 80 11.15 -3.97 -23.43
C GLU A 80 10.23 -3.78 -22.20
N SER A 81 9.05 -4.41 -22.15
CA SER A 81 8.12 -4.35 -20.99
C SER A 81 8.42 -5.40 -19.91
N GLU A 82 9.32 -6.35 -20.17
CA GLU A 82 9.55 -7.53 -19.33
C GLU A 82 10.30 -7.23 -18.01
N LYS A 83 11.11 -6.16 -17.94
CA LYS A 83 11.95 -5.89 -16.76
C LYS A 83 11.17 -5.34 -15.55
N ASN A 84 10.14 -4.52 -15.78
CA ASN A 84 9.36 -3.91 -14.69
C ASN A 84 8.12 -4.73 -14.32
N SER A 85 7.51 -5.44 -15.29
CA SER A 85 6.32 -6.28 -15.03
C SER A 85 6.59 -7.39 -14.02
N ASN A 86 7.83 -7.89 -13.95
CA ASN A 86 8.14 -9.07 -13.14
C ASN A 86 8.30 -8.79 -11.64
N ARG A 87 8.31 -7.52 -11.23
CA ARG A 87 8.53 -7.13 -9.83
C ARG A 87 7.27 -6.53 -9.23
N ILE A 88 6.95 -6.84 -7.98
CA ILE A 88 5.88 -6.11 -7.27
C ILE A 88 6.42 -4.82 -6.66
N PHE A 89 5.64 -3.74 -6.72
CA PHE A 89 5.96 -2.49 -6.02
C PHE A 89 5.24 -2.46 -4.68
N ILE A 90 5.97 -2.27 -3.59
CA ILE A 90 5.42 -2.22 -2.24
C ILE A 90 5.36 -0.76 -1.79
N VAL A 91 4.15 -0.28 -1.52
CA VAL A 91 3.92 1.04 -0.92
C VAL A 91 3.70 0.84 0.57
N HIS A 92 4.67 1.28 1.37
CA HIS A 92 4.50 1.40 2.82
C HIS A 92 3.98 2.81 3.15
N ALA A 93 2.77 2.89 3.70
CA ALA A 93 2.12 4.16 3.97
C ALA A 93 2.80 5.00 5.06
N GLY A 94 3.35 4.35 6.09
CA GLY A 94 3.95 5.00 7.26
C GLY A 94 5.37 5.52 7.03
N SER A 95 6.03 5.87 8.14
CA SER A 95 7.41 6.36 8.18
C SER A 95 8.44 5.32 7.75
N ASP A 96 9.62 5.76 7.30
CA ASP A 96 10.77 4.88 7.04
C ASP A 96 11.12 4.06 8.31
N ASP A 97 10.87 2.75 8.23
CA ASP A 97 11.12 1.79 9.29
C ASP A 97 12.24 0.84 8.86
N PRO A 98 13.40 0.85 9.55
CA PRO A 98 14.53 -0.02 9.22
C PRO A 98 14.22 -1.51 9.30
N ALA A 99 13.34 -1.94 10.20
CA ALA A 99 12.94 -3.35 10.32
C ALA A 99 12.10 -3.77 9.11
N ILE A 100 11.15 -2.94 8.68
CA ILE A 100 10.36 -3.17 7.45
C ILE A 100 11.28 -3.20 6.23
N LYS A 101 12.18 -2.22 6.12
CA LYS A 101 13.15 -2.11 5.01
C LYS A 101 14.08 -3.30 4.95
N ASN A 102 14.54 -3.80 6.09
CA ASN A 102 15.37 -5.01 6.14
C ASN A 102 14.57 -6.27 5.80
N TYR A 103 13.34 -6.39 6.29
CA TYR A 103 12.51 -7.54 5.99
C TYR A 103 12.13 -7.64 4.51
N ALA A 104 11.84 -6.51 3.86
CA ALA A 104 11.50 -6.46 2.45
C ALA A 104 12.60 -7.04 1.53
N LYS A 105 13.87 -7.06 1.97
CA LYS A 105 14.97 -7.72 1.23
C LYS A 105 14.77 -9.23 1.07
N HIS A 106 13.90 -9.85 1.86
CA HIS A 106 13.56 -11.26 1.75
C HIS A 106 12.47 -11.55 0.73
N TYR A 107 11.70 -10.55 0.31
CA TYR A 107 10.84 -10.70 -0.85
C TYR A 107 11.69 -10.56 -2.11
N ARG A 108 11.77 -11.64 -2.89
CA ARG A 108 12.39 -11.56 -4.22
C ARG A 108 11.51 -10.71 -5.13
N ASP A 109 12.15 -10.04 -6.08
CA ASP A 109 11.44 -9.26 -7.10
C ASP A 109 10.47 -8.22 -6.52
N CYS A 110 10.89 -7.54 -5.46
CA CYS A 110 10.14 -6.44 -4.86
C CYS A 110 10.97 -5.15 -4.83
N ASP A 111 10.30 -4.02 -5.02
CA ASP A 111 10.81 -2.70 -4.63
C ASP A 111 9.90 -2.14 -3.54
N LEU A 112 10.46 -1.38 -2.60
CA LEU A 112 9.75 -0.82 -1.45
C LEU A 112 9.92 0.69 -1.43
N GLU A 113 8.81 1.41 -1.29
CA GLU A 113 8.79 2.85 -1.08
C GLU A 113 7.97 3.24 0.15
N PHE A 114 8.50 4.16 0.95
CA PHE A 114 7.83 4.74 2.12
C PHE A 114 7.20 6.08 1.75
N LYS A 115 5.91 6.26 2.05
CA LYS A 115 5.18 7.50 1.78
C LYS A 115 5.12 8.46 2.97
N ASN A 116 5.61 8.06 4.14
CA ASN A 116 5.74 8.90 5.33
C ASN A 116 4.43 9.61 5.72
N LEU A 117 3.29 8.95 5.50
CA LEU A 117 2.00 9.53 5.84
C LEU A 117 1.86 9.64 7.36
N PRO A 118 1.32 10.77 7.86
CA PRO A 118 1.13 10.99 9.27
C PRO A 118 0.13 9.99 9.86
N GLY A 119 0.44 9.50 11.06
CA GLY A 119 -0.49 8.65 11.82
C GLY A 119 -1.75 9.39 12.26
N ILE A 120 -2.77 8.63 12.67
CA ILE A 120 -4.11 9.15 13.02
C ILE A 120 -4.08 10.27 14.06
N ASN A 121 -3.18 10.22 15.03
CA ASN A 121 -3.05 11.25 16.08
C ASN A 121 -2.64 12.61 15.51
N VAL A 122 -1.72 12.61 14.54
CA VAL A 122 -1.26 13.82 13.85
C VAL A 122 -2.37 14.36 12.95
N VAL A 123 -3.00 13.50 12.15
CA VAL A 123 -4.12 13.88 11.28
C VAL A 123 -5.28 14.49 12.08
N SER A 124 -5.64 13.86 13.19
CA SER A 124 -6.72 14.34 14.08
C SER A 124 -6.41 15.68 14.74
N ARG A 125 -5.14 15.91 15.11
CA ARG A 125 -4.70 17.21 15.63
C ARG A 125 -4.80 18.29 14.56
N ASN A 126 -4.27 18.01 13.36
CA ASN A 126 -4.27 18.95 12.24
C ASN A 126 -5.70 19.32 11.81
N GLY A 127 -6.61 18.35 11.79
CA GLY A 127 -8.03 18.58 11.51
C GLY A 127 -8.71 19.48 12.56
N ARG A 128 -8.41 19.30 13.85
CA ARG A 128 -8.90 20.20 14.91
C ARG A 128 -8.37 21.62 14.76
N MET A 129 -7.11 21.78 14.36
CA MET A 129 -6.53 23.11 14.06
C MET A 129 -7.24 23.77 12.88
N LEU A 130 -7.54 23.01 11.82
CA LEU A 130 -8.34 23.51 10.68
C LEU A 130 -9.73 23.98 11.12
N CYS A 131 -10.44 23.19 11.94
CA CYS A 131 -11.76 23.59 12.44
C CYS A 131 -11.69 24.88 13.27
N ALA A 132 -10.66 25.05 14.11
CA ALA A 132 -10.50 26.23 14.94
C ALA A 132 -10.31 27.52 14.11
N ILE A 133 -9.58 27.46 13.00
CA ILE A 133 -9.35 28.63 12.14
C ILE A 133 -10.56 28.99 11.28
N ASN A 134 -11.42 28.01 10.96
CA ASN A 134 -12.62 28.26 10.16
C ASN A 134 -13.74 28.92 10.99
N SER A 135 -13.79 28.64 12.29
CA SER A 135 -14.80 29.18 13.20
C SER A 135 -14.61 30.65 13.58
N THR A 136 -13.48 31.27 13.22
CA THR A 136 -13.17 32.66 13.57
C THR A 136 -12.70 33.43 12.34
N LYS A 137 -13.33 34.58 12.06
CA LYS A 137 -12.75 35.55 11.11
C LYS A 137 -11.41 35.99 11.70
N CYS A 138 -10.32 35.69 11.01
CA CYS A 138 -8.99 35.96 11.51
C CYS A 138 -8.09 36.63 10.46
N GLU A 139 -7.29 37.59 10.91
CA GLU A 139 -6.16 38.11 10.15
C GLU A 139 -5.11 37.01 9.95
N ASN A 140 -4.35 37.08 8.85
CA ASN A 140 -3.33 36.10 8.45
C ASN A 140 -3.87 34.67 8.28
N TRP A 141 -5.10 34.52 7.76
CA TRP A 141 -5.77 33.24 7.58
C TRP A 141 -4.93 32.21 6.79
N PHE A 142 -4.28 32.62 5.69
CA PHE A 142 -3.43 31.72 4.90
C PHE A 142 -2.25 31.16 5.70
N SER A 143 -1.56 31.98 6.48
CA SER A 143 -0.45 31.54 7.34
C SER A 143 -0.94 30.55 8.39
N LYS A 144 -2.12 30.80 8.97
CA LYS A 144 -2.76 29.89 9.93
C LYS A 144 -3.16 28.57 9.26
N LEU A 145 -3.74 28.61 8.06
CA LEU A 145 -4.06 27.41 7.27
C LEU A 145 -2.82 26.55 7.03
N ILE A 146 -1.72 27.16 6.55
CA ILE A 146 -0.45 26.46 6.29
C ILE A 146 0.06 25.80 7.58
N SER A 147 -0.03 26.48 8.73
CA SER A 147 0.40 25.95 10.03
C SER A 147 -0.41 24.74 10.53
N THR A 148 -1.61 24.51 10.00
CA THR A 148 -2.41 23.32 10.35
C THR A 148 -1.84 22.04 9.74
N HIS A 149 -1.01 22.14 8.70
CA HIS A 149 -0.53 21.02 7.90
C HIS A 149 -1.63 20.18 7.24
N TRP A 150 -2.89 20.64 7.22
CA TRP A 150 -4.01 19.86 6.70
C TRP A 150 -3.89 19.62 5.19
N LEU A 151 -3.58 20.67 4.43
CA LEU A 151 -3.40 20.55 2.98
C LEU A 151 -2.17 19.70 2.63
N GLN A 152 -1.11 19.77 3.43
CA GLN A 152 0.08 18.93 3.28
C GLN A 152 -0.26 17.45 3.52
N ASN A 153 -1.09 17.13 4.51
CA ASN A 153 -1.57 15.77 4.73
C ASN A 153 -2.37 15.24 3.52
N LEU A 154 -3.23 16.08 2.94
CA LEU A 154 -4.01 15.72 1.75
C LEU A 154 -3.11 15.53 0.52
N SER A 155 -2.16 16.45 0.28
CA SER A 155 -1.19 16.34 -0.82
C SER A 155 -0.41 15.04 -0.74
N ALA A 156 0.15 14.73 0.43
CA ALA A 156 0.92 13.51 0.64
C ALA A 156 0.08 12.23 0.40
N LEU A 157 -1.19 12.23 0.83
CA LEU A 157 -2.09 11.11 0.58
C LEU A 157 -2.41 10.93 -0.92
N ILE A 158 -2.66 12.04 -1.63
CA ILE A 158 -2.91 12.02 -3.08
C ILE A 158 -1.64 11.57 -3.82
N GLU A 159 -0.47 12.07 -3.47
CA GLU A 159 0.83 11.67 -4.04
C GLU A 159 1.08 10.16 -3.84
N ALA A 160 0.73 9.62 -2.67
CA ALA A 160 0.81 8.19 -2.40
C ALA A 160 -0.13 7.38 -3.31
N ALA A 161 -1.36 7.86 -3.55
CA ALA A 161 -2.29 7.24 -4.48
C ALA A 161 -1.80 7.34 -5.93
N CYS A 162 -1.34 8.51 -6.38
CA CYS A 162 -0.76 8.69 -7.71
C CYS A 162 0.42 7.74 -7.96
N CYS A 163 1.26 7.49 -6.96
CA CYS A 163 2.33 6.50 -7.08
C CYS A 163 1.80 5.08 -7.37
N VAL A 164 0.68 4.67 -6.75
CA VAL A 164 0.02 3.41 -7.07
C VAL A 164 -0.51 3.44 -8.52
N VAL A 165 -1.16 4.53 -8.93
CA VAL A 165 -1.71 4.70 -10.27
C VAL A 165 -0.62 4.60 -11.34
N THR A 166 0.48 5.36 -11.20
CA THR A 166 1.63 5.34 -12.12
C THR A 166 2.20 3.93 -12.26
N ASN A 167 2.42 3.22 -11.15
CA ASN A 167 2.94 1.85 -11.22
C ASN A 167 1.96 0.91 -11.95
N ILE A 168 0.66 1.05 -11.74
CA ILE A 168 -0.36 0.19 -12.35
C ILE A 168 -0.53 0.48 -13.84
N ASP A 169 -0.76 1.75 -14.20
CA ASP A 169 -1.22 2.17 -15.54
C ASP A 169 -0.06 2.42 -16.50
N GLU A 170 1.00 3.08 -16.03
CA GLU A 170 2.17 3.42 -16.86
C GLU A 170 3.21 2.30 -16.84
N ASP A 171 3.55 1.76 -15.67
CA ASP A 171 4.62 0.76 -15.54
C ASP A 171 4.16 -0.70 -15.71
N ASN A 172 2.84 -0.95 -15.85
CA ASN A 172 2.22 -2.28 -15.89
C ASN A 172 2.65 -3.17 -14.70
N ARG A 173 2.78 -2.57 -13.53
CA ARG A 173 3.40 -3.18 -12.35
C ARG A 173 2.39 -3.33 -11.23
N SER A 174 2.25 -4.56 -10.73
CA SER A 174 1.41 -4.86 -9.58
C SER A 174 1.91 -4.17 -8.31
N VAL A 175 0.97 -3.70 -7.48
CA VAL A 175 1.27 -2.94 -6.27
C VAL A 175 0.69 -3.62 -5.04
N LEU A 176 1.50 -3.76 -3.99
CA LEU A 176 1.05 -4.10 -2.64
C LEU A 176 1.09 -2.86 -1.76
N VAL A 177 -0.05 -2.45 -1.21
CA VAL A 177 -0.13 -1.35 -0.25
C VAL A 177 -0.27 -1.93 1.16
N HIS A 178 0.58 -1.51 2.07
CA HIS A 178 0.44 -1.79 3.49
C HIS A 178 0.89 -0.61 4.35
N GLY A 179 0.57 -0.61 5.63
CA GLY A 179 0.93 0.48 6.53
C GLY A 179 0.92 0.06 7.99
N SER A 180 1.47 0.92 8.84
CA SER A 180 1.61 0.67 10.27
C SER A 180 0.26 0.58 10.98
N ASN A 181 -0.70 1.38 10.52
CA ASN A 181 -2.11 1.29 10.90
C ASN A 181 -2.92 0.98 9.63
N SER A 182 -2.76 -0.24 9.14
CA SER A 182 -3.29 -0.73 7.85
C SER A 182 -4.80 -0.58 7.68
N GLU A 183 -5.56 -0.26 8.72
CA GLU A 183 -6.97 0.05 8.61
C GLU A 183 -7.25 1.39 7.89
N TYR A 184 -6.45 2.44 8.15
CA TYR A 184 -6.77 3.79 7.68
C TYR A 184 -6.00 4.17 6.41
N GLN A 185 -4.67 4.24 6.50
CA GLN A 185 -3.84 4.79 5.43
C GLN A 185 -3.85 3.90 4.19
N THR A 186 -3.75 2.58 4.38
CA THR A 186 -3.84 1.60 3.28
C THR A 186 -5.18 1.69 2.56
N SER A 187 -6.29 1.75 3.31
CA SER A 187 -7.62 1.92 2.74
C SER A 187 -7.76 3.24 1.96
N GLN A 188 -7.23 4.35 2.49
CA GLN A 188 -7.26 5.65 1.82
C GLN A 188 -6.48 5.63 0.50
N ILE A 189 -5.24 5.12 0.49
CA ILE A 189 -4.41 5.02 -0.71
C ILE A 189 -5.09 4.14 -1.76
N ILE A 190 -5.50 2.92 -1.38
CA ILE A 190 -6.13 1.97 -2.30
C ILE A 190 -7.41 2.55 -2.88
N THR A 191 -8.27 3.16 -2.05
CA THR A 191 -9.56 3.68 -2.51
C THR A 191 -9.37 4.84 -3.49
N LEU A 192 -8.46 5.77 -3.19
CA LEU A 192 -8.13 6.87 -4.10
C LEU A 192 -7.55 6.36 -5.42
N ALA A 193 -6.62 5.41 -5.38
CA ALA A 193 -6.06 4.82 -6.59
C ALA A 193 -7.15 4.15 -7.44
N LYS A 194 -8.08 3.42 -6.83
CA LYS A 194 -9.21 2.79 -7.54
C LYS A 194 -10.11 3.82 -8.22
N ILE A 195 -10.45 4.92 -7.54
CA ILE A 195 -11.25 6.02 -8.12
C ILE A 195 -10.49 6.67 -9.31
N MET A 196 -9.17 6.80 -9.20
CA MET A 196 -8.35 7.36 -10.29
C MET A 196 -8.24 6.43 -11.51
N LEU A 197 -8.25 5.11 -11.29
CA LEU A 197 -8.01 4.10 -12.34
C LEU A 197 -9.29 3.57 -13.01
N ASP A 198 -10.43 3.59 -12.31
CA ASP A 198 -11.61 2.83 -12.73
C ASP A 198 -12.88 3.70 -12.68
N PRO A 199 -13.45 4.09 -13.84
CA PRO A 199 -14.63 4.95 -13.93
C PRO A 199 -15.90 4.40 -13.27
N TYR A 200 -15.91 3.12 -12.86
CA TYR A 200 -17.01 2.54 -12.10
C TYR A 200 -17.11 3.12 -10.67
N TYR A 201 -15.99 3.52 -10.06
CA TYR A 201 -15.93 4.06 -8.70
C TYR A 201 -15.99 5.58 -8.67
#